data_AF-A0A535W897-F1
#
_entry.id   AF-A0A535W897-F1
#
_cell.length_a   1.000
_cell.length_b   1.000
_cell.length_c   1.000
_cell.angle_alpha   90.00
_cell.angle_beta   90.00
_cell.angle_gamma   90.00
#
_symmetry.space_group_name_H-M   'P 1'
#
loop_
_entity.id
_entity.type
_entity.pdbx_description
1 polymer ?
#
loop_
_entity_poly.entity_id
_entity_poly.type
_entity_poly.pdbx_seq_one_letter_code
_entity_poly.pdbx_strand_id
1 'polypeptide(L)'
;MAALLQLQGVTAGYGGGDILHELDLTVEEGGVTCIVGPNGAGKSTVLRVVSGLLRPRLGMVRFRGASIAGLSPRTILQRGIVQVPQERSLFATM
;
A
#
# COMPACT_ATOMS: atom_id res chain seq x y z
N MET A 1 13.28 -14.58 10.18
CA MET A 1 12.28 -13.49 10.13
C MET A 1 11.60 -13.56 8.78
N ALA A 2 10.27 -13.48 8.75
CA ALA A 2 9.48 -13.66 7.55
C ALA A 2 8.81 -12.34 7.17
N ALA A 3 8.96 -11.93 5.92
CA ALA A 3 8.33 -10.73 5.40
C ALA A 3 6.80 -10.86 5.37
N LEU A 4 6.11 -9.95 6.06
CA LEU A 4 4.65 -9.90 6.08
C LEU A 4 4.09 -9.21 4.84
N LEU A 5 4.71 -8.11 4.41
CA LEU A 5 4.36 -7.35 3.21
C LEU A 5 5.62 -7.08 2.40
N GLN A 6 5.55 -7.30 1.08
CA GLN A 6 6.64 -7.00 0.15
C GLN A 6 6.10 -6.26 -1.07
N LEU A 7 6.73 -5.12 -1.36
CA LEU A 7 6.63 -4.39 -2.63
C LEU A 7 7.98 -4.56 -3.33
N GLN A 8 7.95 -4.97 -4.59
CA GLN A 8 9.14 -5.18 -5.41
C GLN A 8 8.98 -4.48 -6.76
N GLY A 9 9.87 -3.54 -7.07
CA GLY A 9 9.87 -2.77 -8.32
C GLY A 9 8.55 -2.05 -8.61
N VAL A 10 7.84 -1.60 -7.57
CA VAL A 10 6.49 -1.06 -7.72
C VAL A 10 6.52 0.30 -8.41
N THR A 11 5.87 0.37 -9.57
CA THR A 11 5.61 1.63 -10.28
C THR A 11 4.11 1.90 -10.34
N ALA A 12 3.69 3.04 -9.79
CA ALA A 12 2.29 3.40 -9.65
C ALA A 12 2.08 4.91 -9.62
N GLY A 13 0.93 5.34 -10.11
CA GLY A 13 0.55 6.74 -10.12
C GLY A 13 -0.87 6.92 -10.64
N TYR A 14 -1.19 8.14 -11.04
CA TYR A 14 -2.54 8.54 -11.44
C TYR A 14 -2.54 8.99 -12.90
N GLY A 15 -3.67 9.48 -13.40
CA GLY A 15 -3.81 9.92 -14.80
C GLY A 15 -2.81 10.98 -15.28
N GLY A 16 -2.06 11.63 -14.37
CA GLY A 16 -0.98 12.58 -14.68
C GLY A 16 0.44 12.01 -14.66
N GLY A 17 0.64 10.72 -14.38
CA GLY A 17 1.95 10.08 -14.37
C GLY A 17 2.24 9.23 -13.14
N ASP A 18 3.40 8.61 -13.13
CA ASP A 18 3.90 7.83 -12.01
C ASP A 18 4.34 8.71 -10.85
N ILE A 19 4.04 8.25 -9.63
CA ILE A 19 4.49 8.86 -8.39
C ILE A 19 5.48 7.95 -7.67
N LEU A 20 5.26 6.63 -7.76
CA LEU A 20 6.21 5.61 -7.32
C LEU A 20 6.97 5.12 -8.55
N HIS A 21 8.29 5.05 -8.45
CA HIS A 21 9.18 4.58 -9.51
C HIS A 21 10.01 3.44 -8.94
N GLU A 22 9.78 2.22 -9.41
CA GLU A 22 10.54 1.02 -9.03
C GLU A 22 10.74 0.86 -7.51
N LEU A 23 9.71 1.14 -6.72
CA LEU A 23 9.79 1.11 -5.26
C LEU A 23 9.92 -0.32 -4.72
N ASP A 24 10.96 -0.54 -3.93
CA ASP A 24 11.11 -1.72 -3.07
C ASP A 24 10.82 -1.36 -1.61
N LEU A 25 9.98 -2.16 -0.95
CA LEU A 25 9.67 -2.01 0.47
C LEU A 25 9.30 -3.35 1.09
N THR A 26 9.89 -3.66 2.25
CA THR A 26 9.56 -4.85 3.04
C THR A 26 9.10 -4.43 4.43
N VAL A 27 8.01 -5.05 4.90
CA VAL A 27 7.53 -4.97 6.29
C VAL A 27 7.65 -6.35 6.90
N GLU A 28 8.42 -6.47 7.97
CA GLU A 28 8.59 -7.73 8.71
C GLU A 28 7.38 -8.02 9.60
N GLU A 29 7.08 -9.30 9.80
CA GLU A 29 6.04 -9.71 10.74
C GLU A 29 6.38 -9.30 12.18
N GLY A 30 5.40 -8.74 12.90
CA GLY A 30 5.58 -8.25 14.28
C GLY A 30 6.35 -6.94 14.41
N GLY A 31 6.77 -6.32 13.29
CA GLY A 31 7.52 -5.07 13.27
C GLY A 31 6.67 -3.83 13.00
N VAL A 32 7.28 -2.66 13.22
CA VAL A 32 6.74 -1.37 12.80
C VAL A 32 7.68 -0.77 11.76
N THR A 33 7.18 -0.55 10.55
CA THR A 33 7.91 0.13 9.47
C THR A 33 7.35 1.53 9.28
N CYS A 34 8.22 2.54 9.28
CA CYS A 34 7.84 3.94 9.08
C CYS A 34 8.32 4.43 7.71
N ILE A 35 7.44 5.11 6.97
CA ILE A 35 7.77 5.80 5.72
C ILE A 35 7.79 7.30 5.98
N VAL A 36 8.96 7.92 5.89
CA VAL A 36 9.16 9.35 6.16
C VAL A 36 9.64 10.05 4.89
N GLY A 37 9.17 11.27 4.69
CA GLY A 37 9.55 12.10 3.54
C GLY A 37 8.64 13.32 3.39
N PRO A 38 9.00 14.27 2.51
CA PRO A 38 8.22 15.49 2.31
C PRO A 38 6.83 15.22 1.71
N ASN A 39 5.96 16.23 1.72
CA ASN A 39 4.70 16.16 0.99
C ASN A 39 4.96 15.96 -0.50
N GLY A 40 4.16 15.14 -1.16
CA GLY A 40 4.36 14.76 -2.56
C GLY A 40 5.33 13.59 -2.80
N ALA A 41 6.10 13.14 -1.79
CA ALA A 41 7.07 12.03 -1.94
C ALA A 41 6.44 10.63 -2.15
N GLY A 42 5.13 10.53 -2.37
CA GLY A 42 4.48 9.24 -2.66
C GLY A 42 4.05 8.41 -1.46
N LYS A 43 4.22 8.86 -0.20
CA LYS A 43 3.83 8.13 1.01
C LYS A 43 2.38 7.61 0.97
N SER A 44 1.43 8.50 0.71
CA SER A 44 0.01 8.13 0.60
C SER A 44 -0.27 7.25 -0.62
N THR A 45 0.54 7.36 -1.68
CA THR A 45 0.46 6.49 -2.87
C THR A 45 0.87 5.06 -2.51
N VAL A 46 1.92 4.87 -1.70
CA VAL A 46 2.29 3.53 -1.19
C VAL A 46 1.13 2.90 -0.42
N LEU A 47 0.51 3.65 0.50
CA LEU A 47 -0.62 3.15 1.30
C LEU A 47 -1.81 2.75 0.42
N ARG A 48 -2.11 3.55 -0.63
CA ARG A 48 -3.19 3.23 -1.59
C ARG A 48 -2.88 2.00 -2.44
N VAL A 49 -1.62 1.77 -2.80
CA VAL A 49 -1.22 0.54 -3.50
C VAL A 49 -1.44 -0.69 -2.61
N VAL A 50 -1.01 -0.61 -1.34
CA VAL A 50 -1.14 -1.71 -0.38
C VAL A 50 -2.60 -2.05 -0.08
N SER A 51 -3.48 -1.04 0.01
CA SER A 51 -4.91 -1.23 0.27
C SER A 51 -5.74 -1.54 -0.98
N GLY A 52 -5.13 -1.58 -2.17
CA GLY A 52 -5.80 -1.81 -3.45
C GLY A 52 -6.64 -0.63 -3.96
N LEU A 53 -6.55 0.54 -3.32
CA LEU A 53 -7.17 1.78 -3.81
C LEU A 53 -6.44 2.35 -5.04
N LEU A 54 -5.21 1.90 -5.30
CA LEU A 54 -4.45 2.20 -6.50
C LEU A 54 -3.80 0.92 -7.03
N ARG A 55 -4.10 0.55 -8.27
CA ARG A 55 -3.45 -0.60 -8.90
C ARG A 55 -2.06 -0.20 -9.41
N PRO A 56 -0.98 -0.89 -9.03
CA PRO A 56 0.33 -0.63 -9.61
C PRO A 56 0.34 -1.03 -11.09
N ARG A 57 1.05 -0.28 -11.92
CA ARG A 57 1.20 -0.59 -13.35
C ARG A 57 2.27 -1.66 -13.56
N LEU A 58 3.35 -1.60 -12.79
CA LEU A 58 4.47 -2.54 -12.81
C LEU A 58 4.84 -2.95 -11.38
N GLY A 59 5.61 -4.03 -11.29
CA GLY A 59 6.09 -4.58 -10.03
C GLY A 59 5.08 -5.49 -9.34
N MET A 60 5.42 -5.88 -8.12
CA MET A 60 4.70 -6.90 -7.38
C MET A 60 4.39 -6.43 -5.96
N VAL A 61 3.21 -6.83 -5.48
CA VAL A 61 2.77 -6.57 -4.10
C VAL A 61 2.28 -7.89 -3.51
N ARG A 62 2.95 -8.35 -2.46
CA ARG A 62 2.62 -9.61 -1.77
C ARG A 62 2.35 -9.37 -0.29
N PHE A 63 1.32 -10.02 0.22
CA PHE A 63 1.01 -10.07 1.64
C PHE A 63 0.97 -11.54 2.08
N ARG A 64 1.77 -11.89 3.10
CA ARG A 64 1.98 -13.28 3.55
C ARG A 64 2.33 -14.22 2.38
N GLY A 65 3.23 -13.77 1.50
CA GLY A 65 3.66 -14.51 0.31
C GLY A 65 2.65 -14.55 -0.86
N ALA A 66 1.39 -14.22 -0.65
CA ALA A 66 0.37 -14.22 -1.69
C ALA A 66 0.30 -12.87 -2.41
N SER A 67 0.21 -12.89 -3.75
CA SER A 67 -0.02 -11.65 -4.52
C SER A 67 -1.35 -11.00 -4.12
N ILE A 68 -1.32 -9.68 -3.95
CA ILE A 68 -2.51 -8.85 -3.73
C ILE A 68 -2.70 -7.79 -4.83
N ALA A 69 -1.79 -7.72 -5.80
CA ALA A 69 -1.89 -6.79 -6.91
C ALA A 69 -3.16 -7.06 -7.74
N GLY A 70 -3.99 -6.03 -7.93
CA GLY A 70 -5.23 -6.12 -8.70
C GLY A 70 -6.43 -6.72 -7.98
N LEU A 71 -6.28 -7.16 -6.72
CA LEU A 71 -7.43 -7.52 -5.90
C LEU A 71 -8.24 -6.27 -5.54
N SER A 72 -9.55 -6.46 -5.32
CA SER A 72 -10.40 -5.37 -4.84
C SER A 72 -10.00 -4.94 -3.42
N PRO A 73 -10.20 -3.67 -3.03
CA PRO A 73 -9.97 -3.21 -1.65
C PRO A 73 -10.73 -4.05 -0.62
N ARG A 74 -11.95 -4.51 -0.95
CA ARG A 74 -12.74 -5.39 -0.08
C ARG A 74 -12.06 -6.73 0.17
N THR A 75 -11.50 -7.34 -0.88
CA THR A 75 -10.77 -8.61 -0.77
C THR A 75 -9.48 -8.44 0.03
N ILE A 76 -8.78 -7.32 -0.14
CA ILE A 76 -7.56 -7.00 0.63
C ILE A 76 -7.89 -6.80 2.11
N LEU A 77 -8.98 -6.10 2.42
CA LEU A 77 -9.48 -5.94 3.78
C LEU A 77 -9.78 -7.28 4.44
N GLN A 78 -10.48 -8.18 3.74
CA GLN A 78 -10.79 -9.53 4.22
C GLN A 78 -9.54 -10.39 4.50
N ARG A 79 -8.40 -10.05 3.87
CA ARG A 79 -7.11 -10.71 4.14
C ARG A 79 -6.40 -10.16 5.37
N GLY A 80 -6.86 -9.04 5.93
CA GLY A 80 -6.33 -8.45 7.17
C GLY A 80 -5.50 -7.19 6.99
N ILE A 81 -5.48 -6.57 5.80
CA ILE A 81 -4.86 -5.25 5.60
C ILE A 81 -5.91 -4.18 5.85
N VAL A 82 -5.66 -3.31 6.82
CA VAL A 82 -6.54 -2.17 7.16
C VAL A 82 -5.77 -0.88 6.91
N GLN A 83 -6.39 0.08 6.23
CA GLN A 83 -5.85 1.42 6.07
C GLN A 83 -6.65 2.41 6.92
N VAL A 84 -5.94 3.16 7.76
CA VAL A 84 -6.48 4.35 8.42
C VAL A 84 -6.11 5.57 7.57
N PRO A 85 -7.08 6.27 6.97
CA PRO A 85 -6.79 7.45 6.14
C PRO A 85 -6.29 8.62 6.99
N GLN A 86 -5.59 9.57 6.34
CA GLN A 86 -5.14 10.81 6.97
C GLN A 86 -6.31 11.70 7.41
N GLU A 87 -7.40 11.69 6.63
CA GLU A 87 -8.62 12.44 6.92
C GLU A 87 -9.42 11.77 8.04
N ARG A 88 -10.00 12.60 8.93
CA ARG A 88 -10.88 12.10 9.99
C ARG A 88 -12.14 11.50 9.36
N SER A 89 -12.19 10.18 9.30
CA SER A 89 -13.28 9.42 8.69
C SER A 89 -14.20 8.78 9.74
N LEU A 90 -14.45 9.49 10.84
CA LEU A 90 -15.36 9.02 11.89
C LEU A 90 -16.81 9.37 11.54
N PHE A 91 -17.72 8.44 11.76
CA PHE A 91 -19.15 8.71 11.74
C PHE A 91 -19.53 9.41 13.05
N ALA A 92 -19.64 10.74 13.00
CA ALA A 92 -19.82 11.56 14.20
C ALA A 92 -21.15 11.32 14.95
N THR A 93 -22.15 10.71 14.30
CA THR A 93 -23.50 10.52 14.85
C THR A 93 -24.09 9.16 14.49
N MET A 94 -23.28 8.09 14.50
CA MET A 94 -23.81 6.73 14.51
C MET A 94 -24.09 6.26 15.93
#